data_AF-A1A0A7-F1
#
_entry.id   AF-A1A0A7-F1
#
_cell.length_a   1.000
_cell.length_b   1.000
_cell.length_c   1.000
_cell.angle_alpha   90.00
_cell.angle_beta   90.00
_cell.angle_gamma   90.00
#
_symmetry.space_group_name_H-M   'P 1'
#
loop_
_entity.id
_entity.type
_entity.pdbx_description
1 polymer ?
#
loop_
_entity_poly.entity_id
_entity_poly.type
_entity_poly.pdbx_seq_one_letter_code
_entity_poly.pdbx_strand_id
1 'polypeptide(L)'
;MTSMSDTQNSSSHGKLIAAVVAAALVVVLALISAFVWPGWALNKNGQAGQAGQTSQQASTSNGTDGDKTEPAKPSIDAVALPDGASELLKAMPDSVLNYARTKADASTTWSSTSPVEEYALTYSTGKKGQDVTLEVGQWNDGDKAKSQYDTLAEAMTGKELGSGNVKVSGKTTGAYSAKADPDDDTKAVAVWRNDTVVFYATGAKNDIQRFYQQFPL
;
A
#
# COMPACT_ATOMS: atom_id res chain seq x y z
N MET A 1 84.85 -2.97 16.19
CA MET A 1 84.54 -2.46 14.84
C MET A 1 83.04 -2.65 14.66
N THR A 2 82.27 -1.61 15.00
CA THR A 2 81.65 -0.61 14.09
C THR A 2 80.22 -0.99 13.71
N SER A 3 79.33 -0.02 13.98
CA SER A 3 77.88 0.04 13.79
C SER A 3 77.40 -0.26 12.36
N MET A 4 76.11 -0.59 12.22
CA MET A 4 75.14 0.30 11.56
C MET A 4 73.71 -0.22 11.69
N SER A 5 72.83 0.73 12.04
CA SER A 5 71.37 0.66 12.03
C SER A 5 70.83 0.48 10.62
N ASP A 6 69.62 -0.07 10.50
CA ASP A 6 68.59 0.59 9.70
C ASP A 6 67.19 0.30 10.25
N THR A 7 66.48 1.40 10.49
CA THR A 7 65.04 1.48 10.70
C THR A 7 64.35 1.36 9.35
N GLN A 8 63.28 0.57 9.23
CA GLN A 8 62.12 1.00 8.43
C GLN A 8 60.80 0.52 9.04
N ASN A 9 59.93 1.52 9.21
CA ASN A 9 58.59 1.50 9.79
C ASN A 9 57.54 1.15 8.72
N SER A 10 56.48 0.45 9.15
CA SER A 10 55.08 0.53 8.69
C SER A 10 54.75 0.51 7.18
N SER A 11 53.98 -0.50 6.75
CA SER A 11 52.95 -0.31 5.70
C SER A 11 51.86 -1.41 5.65
N SER A 12 51.34 -1.92 6.78
CA SER A 12 50.24 -2.91 6.75
C SER A 12 48.85 -2.34 7.05
N HIS A 13 48.74 -1.19 7.73
CA HIS A 13 47.44 -0.64 8.12
C HIS A 13 46.71 0.14 7.01
N GLY A 14 47.40 0.66 6.00
CA GLY A 14 46.77 1.41 4.91
C GLY A 14 45.92 0.55 3.96
N LYS A 15 46.31 -0.71 3.75
CA LYS A 15 45.62 -1.63 2.82
C LYS A 15 44.31 -2.17 3.41
N LEU A 16 44.26 -2.38 4.73
CA LEU A 16 43.03 -2.81 5.41
C LEU A 16 41.99 -1.69 5.47
N ILE A 17 42.40 -0.44 5.71
CA ILE A 17 41.48 0.71 5.75
C ILE A 17 40.93 1.03 4.36
N ALA A 18 41.76 0.97 3.31
CA ALA A 18 41.31 1.18 1.93
C ALA A 18 40.31 0.10 1.46
N ALA A 19 40.52 -1.16 1.83
CA ALA A 19 39.61 -2.25 1.48
C ALA A 19 38.25 -2.14 2.19
N VAL A 20 38.24 -1.71 3.46
CA VAL A 20 36.99 -1.54 4.25
C VAL A 20 36.18 -0.33 3.75
N VAL A 21 36.83 0.77 3.35
CA VAL A 21 36.14 1.93 2.76
C VAL A 21 35.56 1.62 1.38
N ALA A 22 36.26 0.83 0.55
CA ALA A 22 35.72 0.37 -0.73
C ALA A 22 34.51 -0.56 -0.56
N ALA A 23 34.55 -1.49 0.41
CA ALA A 23 33.43 -2.38 0.70
C ALA A 23 32.21 -1.61 1.28
N ALA A 24 32.44 -0.64 2.16
CA ALA A 24 31.36 0.19 2.72
C ALA A 24 30.70 1.08 1.66
N LEU A 25 31.47 1.66 0.72
CA LEU A 25 30.91 2.44 -0.38
C LEU A 25 30.11 1.58 -1.36
N VAL A 26 30.52 0.34 -1.63
CA VAL A 26 29.75 -0.61 -2.46
C VAL A 26 28.43 -0.99 -1.79
N VAL A 27 28.41 -1.20 -0.46
CA VAL A 27 27.19 -1.50 0.29
C VAL A 27 26.26 -0.28 0.36
N VAL A 28 26.80 0.93 0.54
CA VAL A 28 25.99 2.17 0.55
C VAL A 28 25.45 2.51 -0.85
N LEU A 29 26.22 2.31 -1.93
CA LEU A 29 25.73 2.44 -3.30
C LEU A 29 24.69 1.37 -3.66
N ALA A 30 24.84 0.13 -3.17
CA ALA A 30 23.83 -0.91 -3.33
C ALA A 30 22.51 -0.56 -2.62
N LEU A 31 22.58 0.03 -1.42
CA LEU A 31 21.40 0.42 -0.64
C LEU A 31 20.69 1.67 -1.19
N ILE A 32 21.40 2.60 -1.83
CA ILE A 32 20.78 3.80 -2.43
C ILE A 32 20.15 3.50 -3.81
N SER A 33 20.54 2.41 -4.48
CA SER A 33 19.93 2.01 -5.76
C SER A 33 18.60 1.24 -5.63
N ALA A 34 18.16 0.88 -4.42
CA ALA A 34 16.92 0.15 -4.17
C ALA A 34 15.69 1.05 -3.91
N PHE A 35 15.82 2.38 -4.01
CA PHE A 35 14.76 3.34 -3.67
C PHE A 35 14.25 4.17 -4.84
N VAL A 36 14.13 3.55 -6.02
CA VAL A 36 13.34 4.09 -7.14
C VAL A 36 12.61 2.97 -7.88
N TRP A 37 11.51 2.43 -7.30
CA TRP A 37 10.27 2.04 -8.01
C TRP A 37 9.24 1.40 -7.06
N PRO A 38 7.94 1.78 -7.09
CA PRO A 38 6.87 0.94 -6.57
C PRO A 38 6.46 -0.05 -7.67
N GLY A 39 6.97 -1.28 -7.63
CA GLY A 39 6.77 -2.29 -8.68
C GLY A 39 6.64 -3.71 -8.12
N TRP A 40 5.45 -4.04 -7.60
CA TRP A 40 5.00 -5.42 -7.32
C TRP A 40 4.41 -6.08 -8.58
N ALA A 41 4.70 -5.55 -9.76
CA ALA A 41 4.26 -6.08 -11.04
C ALA A 41 5.34 -5.88 -12.10
N LEU A 42 6.12 -6.92 -12.37
CA LEU A 42 6.78 -7.11 -13.67
C LEU A 42 7.03 -8.61 -13.87
N ASN A 43 6.01 -9.29 -14.39
CA ASN A 43 6.23 -10.42 -15.28
C ASN A 43 6.92 -9.86 -16.52
N LYS A 44 8.21 -10.11 -16.68
CA LYS A 44 8.94 -9.75 -17.90
C LYS A 44 8.63 -10.78 -18.97
N ASN A 45 7.86 -10.35 -19.97
CA ASN A 45 8.03 -10.75 -21.37
C ASN A 45 7.55 -9.58 -22.25
N GLY A 46 8.49 -8.88 -22.89
CA GLY A 46 8.20 -7.88 -23.93
C GLY A 46 9.07 -6.62 -23.90
N GLN A 47 10.22 -6.68 -24.59
CA GLN A 47 11.01 -5.55 -25.13
C GLN A 47 10.14 -4.54 -25.91
N ALA A 48 10.48 -3.31 -26.26
CA ALA A 48 11.58 -2.35 -26.07
C ALA A 48 11.11 -1.06 -26.79
N GLY A 49 11.53 0.13 -26.38
CA GLY A 49 11.23 1.35 -27.15
C GLY A 49 11.62 2.64 -26.44
N GLN A 50 12.33 3.51 -27.15
CA GLN A 50 13.14 4.63 -26.66
C GLN A 50 12.39 5.93 -26.34
N ALA A 51 12.95 6.67 -25.37
CA ALA A 51 13.25 8.11 -25.31
C ALA A 51 12.29 9.18 -25.90
N GLY A 52 12.00 10.20 -25.08
CA GLY A 52 11.96 11.59 -25.55
C GLY A 52 10.82 12.50 -25.05
N GLN A 53 11.21 13.55 -24.31
CA GLN A 53 10.64 14.91 -24.25
C GLN A 53 9.35 15.22 -23.45
N THR A 54 9.60 16.06 -22.43
CA THR A 54 8.79 17.17 -21.91
C THR A 54 7.77 17.79 -22.87
N SER A 55 6.53 17.99 -22.40
CA SER A 55 5.86 19.30 -22.30
C SER A 55 4.48 19.18 -21.64
N GLN A 56 4.15 20.17 -20.81
CA GLN A 56 2.84 20.41 -20.25
C GLN A 56 1.80 20.60 -21.37
N GLN A 57 0.68 19.89 -21.33
CA GLN A 57 -0.53 20.36 -22.00
C GLN A 57 -1.78 19.78 -21.35
N ALA A 58 -2.63 20.68 -20.85
CA ALA A 58 -4.01 20.40 -20.51
C ALA A 58 -4.76 19.95 -21.77
N SER A 59 -5.58 18.91 -21.70
CA SER A 59 -6.57 18.61 -22.74
C SER A 59 -7.74 17.81 -22.19
N THR A 60 -8.92 18.41 -22.32
CA THR A 60 -10.20 17.75 -22.57
C THR A 60 -10.08 16.84 -23.80
N SER A 61 -10.54 15.59 -23.71
CA SER A 61 -10.81 14.79 -24.92
C SER A 61 -11.79 13.65 -24.66
N ASN A 62 -12.95 13.76 -25.32
CA ASN A 62 -13.83 12.66 -25.68
C ASN A 62 -13.17 11.90 -26.86
N GLY A 63 -13.03 10.58 -26.81
CA GLY A 63 -12.67 9.77 -27.98
C GLY A 63 -11.74 8.57 -27.74
N THR A 64 -12.27 7.39 -28.07
CA THR A 64 -11.63 6.13 -28.46
C THR A 64 -10.89 5.30 -27.40
N ASP A 65 -11.30 4.04 -27.33
CA ASP A 65 -10.78 2.96 -26.48
C ASP A 65 -9.48 2.42 -27.05
N GLY A 66 -8.44 2.43 -26.21
CA GLY A 66 -7.10 2.00 -26.55
C GLY A 66 -6.12 2.62 -25.57
N ASP A 67 -5.92 1.94 -24.45
CA ASP A 67 -4.95 2.30 -23.39
C ASP A 67 -5.27 3.57 -22.58
N LYS A 68 -6.50 3.65 -22.02
CA LYS A 68 -6.73 4.54 -20.87
C LYS A 68 -6.13 3.86 -19.65
N THR A 69 -4.87 4.18 -19.34
CA THR A 69 -4.36 3.95 -18.00
C THR A 69 -5.30 4.63 -17.02
N GLU A 70 -5.87 3.88 -16.08
CA GLU A 70 -6.84 4.45 -15.17
C GLU A 70 -6.18 5.58 -14.35
N PRO A 71 -6.83 6.74 -14.17
CA PRO A 71 -6.19 7.88 -13.51
C PRO A 71 -5.71 7.51 -12.12
N ALA A 72 -4.47 7.88 -11.78
CA ALA A 72 -3.93 7.68 -10.43
C ALA A 72 -4.33 8.78 -9.44
N LYS A 73 -5.04 9.81 -9.90
CA LYS A 73 -5.47 10.97 -9.11
C LYS A 73 -6.99 11.14 -9.22
N PRO A 74 -7.70 11.48 -8.13
CA PRO A 74 -9.14 11.72 -8.19
C PRO A 74 -9.49 12.98 -8.97
N SER A 75 -10.67 12.97 -9.60
CA SER A 75 -11.26 14.12 -10.29
C SER A 75 -12.15 14.98 -9.41
N ILE A 76 -12.39 14.56 -8.17
CA ILE A 76 -13.12 15.28 -7.13
C ILE A 76 -12.21 15.46 -5.92
N ASP A 77 -12.47 16.48 -5.11
CA ASP A 77 -11.74 16.71 -3.87
C ASP A 77 -12.23 15.77 -2.76
N ALA A 78 -11.33 15.41 -1.85
CA ALA A 78 -11.69 14.72 -0.62
C ALA A 78 -12.44 15.66 0.32
N VAL A 79 -13.35 15.08 1.10
CA VAL A 79 -14.02 15.79 2.19
C VAL A 79 -13.10 15.80 3.41
N ALA A 80 -12.90 16.99 3.97
CA ALA A 80 -12.11 17.18 5.18
C ALA A 80 -12.71 16.38 6.35
N LEU A 81 -11.84 15.80 7.17
CA LEU A 81 -12.25 15.16 8.41
C LEU A 81 -12.78 16.21 9.40
N PRO A 82 -13.67 15.81 10.34
CA PRO A 82 -14.09 16.70 11.42
C PRO A 82 -12.90 17.12 12.29
N ASP A 83 -13.00 18.33 12.85
CA ASP A 83 -12.05 18.80 13.85
C ASP A 83 -11.99 17.81 15.03
N GLY A 84 -10.78 17.45 15.47
CA GLY A 84 -10.60 16.47 16.53
C GLY A 84 -10.76 15.01 16.10
N ALA A 85 -10.71 14.71 14.80
CA ALA A 85 -10.61 13.33 14.31
C ALA A 85 -9.53 12.53 15.05
N SER A 86 -9.81 11.25 15.29
CA SER A 86 -8.86 10.35 15.94
C SER A 86 -7.63 10.09 15.08
N GLU A 87 -6.58 9.53 15.68
CA GLU A 87 -5.36 9.17 14.95
C GLU A 87 -5.64 8.09 13.89
N LEU A 88 -6.54 7.14 14.17
CA LEU A 88 -6.96 6.16 13.18
C LEU A 88 -7.60 6.84 11.97
N LEU A 89 -8.53 7.77 12.21
CA LEU A 89 -9.23 8.43 11.11
C LEU A 89 -8.31 9.36 10.31
N LYS A 90 -7.36 10.04 10.98
CA LYS A 90 -6.31 10.83 10.31
C LYS A 90 -5.36 9.98 9.48
N ALA A 91 -5.13 8.72 9.87
CA ALA A 91 -4.32 7.78 9.11
C ALA A 91 -5.02 7.27 7.85
N MET A 92 -6.35 7.42 7.75
CA MET A 92 -7.07 7.09 6.52
C MET A 92 -6.69 8.10 5.43
N PRO A 93 -6.31 7.64 4.23
CA PRO A 93 -5.86 8.54 3.19
C PRO A 93 -7.00 9.41 2.65
N ASP A 94 -6.70 10.63 2.22
CA ASP A 94 -7.66 11.47 1.50
C ASP A 94 -8.03 10.87 0.15
N SER A 95 -7.12 10.10 -0.44
CA SER A 95 -7.35 9.41 -1.71
C SER A 95 -6.57 8.11 -1.84
N VAL A 96 -7.14 7.18 -2.59
CA VAL A 96 -6.49 5.96 -3.05
C VAL A 96 -6.72 5.91 -4.56
N LEU A 97 -5.67 5.95 -5.38
CA LEU A 97 -5.81 6.08 -6.84
C LEU A 97 -6.75 7.26 -7.23
N ASN A 98 -7.72 7.03 -8.11
CA ASN A 98 -8.74 8.00 -8.52
C ASN A 98 -9.91 8.15 -7.53
N TYR A 99 -9.88 7.52 -6.37
CA TYR A 99 -10.94 7.68 -5.37
C TYR A 99 -10.58 8.72 -4.33
N ALA A 100 -11.44 9.70 -4.11
CA ALA A 100 -11.35 10.62 -2.99
C ALA A 100 -12.26 10.15 -1.85
N ARG A 101 -11.83 10.30 -0.60
CA ARG A 101 -12.66 10.06 0.58
C ARG A 101 -13.75 11.13 0.65
N THR A 102 -15.00 10.75 0.43
CA THR A 102 -16.16 11.67 0.43
C THR A 102 -17.00 11.57 1.70
N LYS A 103 -16.79 10.52 2.50
CA LYS A 103 -17.54 10.26 3.73
C LYS A 103 -16.67 9.55 4.75
N ALA A 104 -16.87 9.86 6.02
CA ALA A 104 -16.18 9.29 7.16
C ALA A 104 -17.06 9.44 8.41
N ASP A 105 -17.85 8.42 8.71
CA ASP A 105 -18.77 8.41 9.85
C ASP A 105 -18.36 7.37 10.87
N ALA A 106 -18.70 7.63 12.13
CA ALA A 106 -18.63 6.61 13.17
C ALA A 106 -19.52 5.42 12.81
N SER A 107 -19.08 4.22 13.15
CA SER A 107 -19.81 2.99 12.91
C SER A 107 -19.92 2.15 14.17
N THR A 108 -20.86 1.21 14.15
CA THR A 108 -21.14 0.27 15.24
C THR A 108 -21.34 -1.15 14.70
N THR A 109 -20.95 -1.43 13.47
CA THR A 109 -21.10 -2.72 12.78
C THR A 109 -20.41 -3.85 13.54
N TRP A 110 -19.28 -3.57 14.20
CA TRP A 110 -18.45 -4.55 14.91
C TRP A 110 -18.48 -4.39 16.43
N SER A 111 -19.46 -3.66 16.97
CA SER A 111 -19.59 -3.42 18.43
C SER A 111 -19.59 -4.69 19.27
N SER A 112 -20.08 -5.82 18.74
CA SER A 112 -20.06 -7.12 19.43
C SER A 112 -18.65 -7.65 19.71
N THR A 113 -17.64 -7.15 18.99
CA THR A 113 -16.22 -7.49 19.17
C THR A 113 -15.43 -6.40 19.90
N SER A 114 -16.11 -5.34 20.31
CA SER A 114 -15.56 -4.23 21.10
C SER A 114 -14.29 -3.60 20.51
N PRO A 115 -14.34 -3.05 19.28
CA PRO A 115 -13.30 -2.17 18.78
C PRO A 115 -13.18 -0.93 19.67
N VAL A 116 -11.99 -0.33 19.70
CA VAL A 116 -11.70 0.94 20.37
C VAL A 116 -12.32 2.09 19.59
N GLU A 117 -12.20 2.02 18.27
CA GLU A 117 -12.74 2.96 17.31
C GLU A 117 -13.17 2.20 16.05
N GLU A 118 -14.24 2.66 15.41
CA GLU A 118 -14.84 2.04 14.22
C GLU A 118 -15.46 3.12 13.34
N TYR A 119 -15.19 3.04 12.04
CA TYR A 119 -15.65 4.02 11.06
C TYR A 119 -16.09 3.37 9.75
N ALA A 120 -17.13 3.95 9.15
CA ALA A 120 -17.56 3.68 7.79
C ALA A 120 -17.13 4.84 6.88
N LEU A 121 -16.25 4.56 5.92
CA LEU A 121 -15.75 5.51 4.94
C LEU A 121 -16.34 5.23 3.56
N THR A 122 -16.46 6.28 2.75
CA THR A 122 -16.76 6.16 1.31
C THR A 122 -15.65 6.81 0.50
N TYR A 123 -15.13 6.06 -0.47
CA TYR A 123 -14.16 6.50 -1.46
C TYR A 123 -14.83 6.52 -2.83
N SER A 124 -14.88 7.68 -3.47
CA SER A 124 -15.64 7.89 -4.71
C SER A 124 -14.78 8.47 -5.82
N THR A 125 -15.09 8.11 -7.06
CA THR A 125 -14.57 8.78 -8.26
C THR A 125 -15.46 9.95 -8.70
N GLY A 126 -16.58 10.20 -8.00
CA GLY A 126 -17.64 11.12 -8.41
C GLY A 126 -18.60 10.52 -9.46
N LYS A 127 -18.36 9.27 -9.88
CA LYS A 127 -19.23 8.54 -10.81
C LYS A 127 -20.15 7.60 -10.04
N LYS A 128 -21.44 7.62 -10.39
CA LYS A 128 -22.44 6.75 -9.78
C LYS A 128 -22.08 5.27 -9.95
N GLY A 129 -22.15 4.51 -8.85
CA GLY A 129 -21.92 3.06 -8.84
C GLY A 129 -20.45 2.63 -8.82
N GLN A 130 -19.52 3.57 -8.65
CA GLN A 130 -18.08 3.31 -8.51
C GLN A 130 -17.58 3.74 -7.12
N ASP A 131 -18.45 3.69 -6.13
CA ASP A 131 -18.04 3.96 -4.75
C ASP A 131 -17.47 2.68 -4.15
N VAL A 132 -16.37 2.84 -3.42
CA VAL A 132 -15.85 1.83 -2.50
C VAL A 132 -16.26 2.24 -1.10
N THR A 133 -16.99 1.36 -0.42
CA THR A 133 -17.28 1.49 1.01
C THR A 133 -16.20 0.75 1.78
N LEU A 134 -15.65 1.40 2.80
CA LEU A 134 -14.61 0.84 3.66
C LEU A 134 -15.07 0.91 5.12
N GLU A 135 -15.30 -0.24 5.72
CA GLU A 135 -15.40 -0.37 7.17
C GLU A 135 -13.99 -0.54 7.74
N VAL A 136 -13.63 0.26 8.75
CA VAL A 136 -12.35 0.17 9.43
C VAL A 136 -12.56 0.18 10.94
N GLY A 137 -11.81 -0.67 11.63
CA GLY A 137 -11.89 -0.81 13.07
C GLY A 137 -10.51 -1.07 13.65
N GLN A 138 -10.29 -0.57 14.86
CA GLN A 138 -9.05 -0.80 15.60
C GLN A 138 -9.36 -1.45 16.94
N TRP A 139 -8.56 -2.45 17.33
CA TRP A 139 -8.61 -3.08 18.64
C TRP A 139 -7.40 -2.70 19.48
N ASN A 140 -7.54 -2.78 20.80
CA ASN A 140 -6.39 -2.62 21.71
C ASN A 140 -5.38 -3.78 21.64
N ASP A 141 -5.73 -4.84 20.92
CA ASP A 141 -5.04 -6.12 20.93
C ASP A 141 -5.05 -6.76 19.54
N GLY A 142 -3.89 -7.27 19.12
CA GLY A 142 -3.69 -7.83 17.79
C GLY A 142 -4.40 -9.18 17.59
N ASP A 143 -4.63 -9.95 18.66
CA ASP A 143 -5.36 -11.22 18.58
C ASP A 143 -6.86 -10.97 18.41
N LYS A 144 -7.43 -9.94 19.04
CA LYS A 144 -8.81 -9.50 18.78
C LYS A 144 -9.00 -9.05 17.34
N ALA A 145 -8.09 -8.21 16.84
CA ALA A 145 -8.10 -7.81 15.43
C ALA A 145 -7.95 -9.01 14.50
N LYS A 146 -7.11 -10.00 14.87
CA LYS A 146 -7.01 -11.26 14.13
C LYS A 146 -8.34 -12.00 14.08
N SER A 147 -8.99 -12.17 15.23
CA SER A 147 -10.25 -12.91 15.34
C SER A 147 -11.33 -12.29 14.48
N GLN A 148 -11.40 -10.95 14.43
CA GLN A 148 -12.35 -10.25 13.56
C GLN A 148 -11.99 -10.46 12.08
N TYR A 149 -10.72 -10.32 11.71
CA TYR A 149 -10.26 -10.61 10.34
C TYR A 149 -10.62 -12.04 9.91
N ASP A 150 -10.33 -13.04 10.74
CA ASP A 150 -10.59 -14.45 10.43
C ASP A 150 -12.10 -14.68 10.24
N THR A 151 -12.92 -14.14 11.15
CA THR A 151 -14.39 -14.23 11.07
C THR A 151 -14.92 -13.64 9.76
N LEU A 152 -14.46 -12.45 9.39
CA LEU A 152 -14.86 -11.80 8.13
C LEU A 152 -14.37 -12.60 6.91
N ALA A 153 -13.13 -13.09 6.95
CA ALA A 153 -12.54 -13.84 5.84
C ALA A 153 -13.22 -15.19 5.60
N GLU A 154 -13.62 -15.89 6.66
CA GLU A 154 -14.37 -17.13 6.62
C GLU A 154 -15.80 -16.92 6.10
N ALA A 155 -16.42 -15.79 6.43
CA ALA A 155 -17.76 -15.44 5.96
C ALA A 155 -17.83 -15.15 4.44
N MET A 156 -16.70 -14.79 3.80
CA MET A 156 -16.66 -14.60 2.35
C MET A 156 -16.70 -15.96 1.64
N THR A 157 -17.82 -16.30 1.00
CA THR A 157 -18.03 -17.61 0.34
C THR A 157 -17.88 -17.58 -1.18
N GLY A 158 -17.76 -16.40 -1.79
CA GLY A 158 -17.62 -16.27 -3.24
C GLY A 158 -16.25 -16.71 -3.78
N LYS A 159 -16.07 -16.60 -5.10
CA LYS A 159 -14.84 -17.03 -5.78
C LYS A 159 -13.64 -16.20 -5.32
N GLU A 160 -12.52 -16.86 -4.99
CA GLU A 160 -11.27 -16.20 -4.65
C GLU A 160 -10.74 -15.31 -5.78
N LEU A 161 -10.38 -14.08 -5.41
CA LEU A 161 -9.71 -13.09 -6.24
C LEU A 161 -8.24 -12.90 -5.82
N GLY A 162 -7.94 -13.11 -4.54
CA GLY A 162 -6.57 -13.19 -4.04
C GLY A 162 -6.49 -13.26 -2.52
N SER A 163 -5.37 -13.77 -2.00
CA SER A 163 -5.09 -13.82 -0.57
C SER A 163 -3.58 -13.75 -0.33
N GLY A 164 -3.16 -13.37 0.87
CA GLY A 164 -1.74 -13.32 1.21
C GLY A 164 -1.41 -12.57 2.50
N ASN A 165 -0.12 -12.28 2.68
CA ASN A 165 0.39 -11.56 3.84
C ASN A 165 0.43 -10.06 3.57
N VAL A 166 0.08 -9.27 4.59
CA VAL A 166 0.33 -7.84 4.67
C VAL A 166 1.71 -7.63 5.31
N LYS A 167 2.57 -6.84 4.68
CA LYS A 167 3.91 -6.54 5.16
C LYS A 167 4.16 -5.04 5.26
N VAL A 168 4.69 -4.60 6.40
CA VAL A 168 5.17 -3.24 6.62
C VAL A 168 6.66 -3.31 6.90
N SER A 169 7.47 -2.59 6.13
CA SER A 169 8.94 -2.62 6.22
C SER A 169 9.54 -4.04 6.19
N GLY A 170 8.96 -4.93 5.37
CA GLY A 170 9.40 -6.33 5.22
C GLY A 170 8.91 -7.30 6.31
N LYS A 171 8.34 -6.81 7.41
CA LYS A 171 7.77 -7.63 8.48
C LYS A 171 6.29 -7.92 8.19
N THR A 172 5.87 -9.17 8.36
CA THR A 172 4.45 -9.52 8.29
C THR A 172 3.70 -8.89 9.46
N THR A 173 2.73 -8.04 9.18
CA THR A 173 1.85 -7.38 10.17
C THR A 173 0.42 -7.89 10.11
N GLY A 174 0.04 -8.57 9.03
CA GLY A 174 -1.25 -9.26 8.96
C GLY A 174 -1.45 -10.01 7.66
N ALA A 175 -2.70 -10.08 7.22
CA ALA A 175 -3.11 -10.85 6.05
C ALA A 175 -4.22 -10.12 5.31
N TYR A 176 -4.42 -10.48 4.04
CA TYR A 176 -5.55 -10.05 3.24
C TYR A 176 -6.23 -11.24 2.56
N SER A 177 -7.51 -11.07 2.27
CA SER A 177 -8.32 -11.98 1.48
C SER A 177 -9.32 -11.15 0.67
N ALA A 178 -9.47 -11.46 -0.61
CA ALA A 178 -10.41 -10.82 -1.50
C ALA A 178 -11.17 -11.89 -2.30
N LYS A 179 -12.49 -11.76 -2.34
CA LYS A 179 -13.38 -12.69 -3.04
C LYS A 179 -14.46 -11.91 -3.79
N ALA A 180 -14.99 -12.49 -4.86
CA ALA A 180 -16.21 -11.99 -5.48
C ALA A 180 -17.36 -12.06 -4.46
N ASP A 181 -18.33 -11.17 -4.59
CA ASP A 181 -19.57 -11.30 -3.83
C ASP A 181 -20.31 -12.58 -4.30
N PRO A 182 -20.83 -13.41 -3.37
CA PRO A 182 -21.48 -14.67 -3.73
C PRO A 182 -22.82 -14.48 -4.44
N ASP A 183 -23.49 -13.35 -4.21
CA ASP A 183 -24.81 -13.04 -4.74
C ASP A 183 -24.74 -12.15 -6.00
N ASP A 184 -23.60 -11.46 -6.23
CA ASP A 184 -23.38 -10.56 -7.35
C ASP A 184 -21.93 -10.63 -7.86
N ASP A 185 -21.68 -11.38 -8.94
CA ASP A 185 -20.33 -11.52 -9.48
C ASP A 185 -19.77 -10.24 -10.12
N THR A 186 -20.54 -9.15 -10.20
CA THR A 186 -20.01 -7.84 -10.60
C THR A 186 -19.39 -7.08 -9.43
N LYS A 187 -19.57 -7.58 -8.20
CA LYS A 187 -19.03 -7.01 -6.96
C LYS A 187 -17.96 -7.89 -6.33
N ALA A 188 -17.24 -7.30 -5.39
CA ALA A 188 -16.26 -8.01 -4.60
C ALA A 188 -16.18 -7.43 -3.19
N VAL A 189 -15.58 -8.25 -2.33
CA VAL A 189 -15.23 -7.92 -0.96
C VAL A 189 -13.74 -8.15 -0.79
N ALA A 190 -13.06 -7.23 -0.10
CA ALA A 190 -11.69 -7.44 0.37
C ALA A 190 -11.62 -7.14 1.87
N VAL A 191 -11.03 -8.05 2.63
CA VAL A 191 -10.70 -7.86 4.04
C VAL A 191 -9.19 -7.92 4.21
N TRP A 192 -8.63 -6.99 4.97
CA TRP A 192 -7.22 -7.06 5.34
C TRP A 192 -7.00 -6.55 6.77
N ARG A 193 -5.91 -7.00 7.37
CA ARG A 193 -5.48 -6.58 8.70
C ARG A 193 -4.06 -6.07 8.67
N ASN A 194 -3.82 -4.97 9.37
CA ASN A 194 -2.48 -4.47 9.68
C ASN A 194 -2.35 -4.32 11.20
N ASP A 195 -1.67 -5.27 11.83
CA ASP A 195 -1.52 -5.35 13.28
C ASP A 195 -2.88 -5.34 14.00
N THR A 196 -3.24 -4.22 14.62
CA THR A 196 -4.48 -4.04 15.39
C THR A 196 -5.65 -3.47 14.59
N VAL A 197 -5.45 -3.15 13.32
CA VAL A 197 -6.48 -2.53 12.45
C VAL A 197 -7.00 -3.54 11.44
N VAL A 198 -8.33 -3.65 11.33
CA VAL A 198 -9.02 -4.46 10.32
C VAL A 198 -9.77 -3.54 9.38
N PHE A 199 -9.73 -3.88 8.11
CA PHE A 199 -10.35 -3.17 7.01
C PHE A 199 -11.25 -4.13 6.24
N TYR A 200 -12.43 -3.68 5.85
CA TYR A 200 -13.39 -4.44 5.06
C TYR A 200 -13.96 -3.54 3.96
N ALA A 201 -13.53 -3.77 2.73
CA ALA A 201 -13.93 -2.98 1.57
C ALA A 201 -14.95 -3.74 0.70
N THR A 202 -15.96 -3.01 0.22
CA THR A 202 -16.98 -3.51 -0.71
C THR A 202 -17.22 -2.54 -1.85
N GLY A 203 -17.52 -3.05 -3.04
CA GLY A 203 -17.69 -2.25 -4.25
C GLY A 203 -17.72 -3.11 -5.51
N ALA A 204 -17.62 -2.48 -6.68
CA ALA A 204 -17.50 -3.22 -7.93
C ALA A 204 -16.20 -4.05 -7.95
N LYS A 205 -16.21 -5.19 -8.62
CA LYS A 205 -15.12 -6.17 -8.57
C LYS A 205 -13.76 -5.57 -8.99
N ASN A 206 -13.72 -4.89 -10.14
CA ASN A 206 -12.51 -4.27 -10.65
C ASN A 206 -12.00 -3.16 -9.73
N ASP A 207 -12.94 -2.39 -9.16
CA ASP A 207 -12.68 -1.29 -8.24
C ASP A 207 -12.03 -1.80 -6.95
N ILE A 208 -12.57 -2.86 -6.37
CA ILE A 208 -12.03 -3.47 -5.15
C ILE A 208 -10.65 -4.06 -5.39
N GLN A 209 -10.46 -4.80 -6.50
CA GLN A 209 -9.17 -5.41 -6.80
C GLN A 209 -8.03 -4.38 -6.87
N ARG A 210 -8.27 -3.19 -7.43
CA ARG A 210 -7.26 -2.13 -7.45
C ARG A 210 -7.15 -1.37 -6.14
N PHE A 211 -8.27 -1.16 -5.45
CA PHE A 211 -8.33 -0.32 -4.25
C PHE A 211 -7.53 -0.92 -3.09
N TYR A 212 -7.80 -2.17 -2.69
CA TYR A 212 -7.13 -2.75 -1.51
C TYR A 212 -5.64 -2.97 -1.75
N GLN A 213 -5.23 -3.22 -3.01
CA GLN A 213 -3.83 -3.43 -3.39
C GLN A 213 -3.01 -2.13 -3.33
N GLN A 214 -3.67 -0.97 -3.40
CA GLN A 214 -3.05 0.36 -3.38
C GLN A 214 -3.37 1.15 -2.12
N PHE A 215 -4.10 0.54 -1.18
CA PHE A 215 -4.39 1.16 0.10
C PHE A 215 -3.10 1.29 0.92
N PRO A 216 -2.74 2.50 1.39
CA PRO A 216 -1.56 2.71 2.24
C PRO A 216 -1.66 1.94 3.56
N LEU A 217 -0.53 1.37 4.02
CA LEU A 217 -0.41 0.55 5.23
C LEU A 217 0.60 1.12 6.22
#